data_AF-A0A8X7BBH0-F1
#
_entry.id   AF-A0A8X7BBH0-F1
#
_cell.length_a   1.000
_cell.length_b   1.000
_cell.length_c   1.000
_cell.angle_alpha   90.00
_cell.angle_beta   90.00
_cell.angle_gamma   90.00
#
_symmetry.space_group_name_H-M   'P 1'
#
loop_
_entity.id
_entity.type
_entity.pdbx_description
1 polymer ?
#
loop_
_entity_poly.entity_id
_entity_poly.type
_entity_poly.pdbx_seq_one_letter_code
_entity_poly.pdbx_strand_id
1 'polypeptide(L)'
;MRELKKHYIEYHDDFELKHEKHVFNTDEGFEEWKKEEELRTKSSFVKRGGAKKVTNKQFTYMCHRSGVSTIKSERKRNEKIGGSVKCGKTCPAFMTFI
;
A
#
# COMPACT_ATOMS: atom_id res chain seq x y z
N MET A 1 10.88 2.28 1.74
CA MET A 1 9.99 2.91 2.74
C MET A 1 10.73 3.83 3.69
N ARG A 2 11.84 3.40 4.33
CA ARG A 2 12.67 4.28 5.17
C ARG A 2 13.17 5.53 4.43
N GLU A 3 13.60 5.38 3.19
CA GLU A 3 14.08 6.50 2.36
C GLU A 3 12.96 7.44 1.92
N LEU A 4 11.76 6.92 1.67
CA LEU A 4 10.58 7.73 1.34
C LEU A 4 10.17 8.61 2.52
N LYS A 5 10.16 8.05 3.74
CA LYS A 5 9.85 8.82 4.95
C LYS A 5 10.86 9.95 5.18
N LYS A 6 12.15 9.69 4.99
CA LYS A 6 13.20 10.72 5.08
C LYS A 6 12.99 11.83 4.06
N HIS A 7 12.77 11.46 2.79
CA HIS A 7 12.49 12.44 1.73
C HIS A 7 11.28 13.33 2.05
N TYR A 8 10.20 12.78 2.58
CA TYR A 8 9.04 13.59 2.96
C TYR A 8 9.35 14.56 4.10
N ILE A 9 10.11 14.13 5.11
CA ILE A 9 10.50 14.99 6.24
C ILE A 9 11.49 16.09 5.81
N GLU A 10 12.39 15.79 4.86
CA GLU A 10 13.48 16.69 4.46
C GLU A 10 13.09 17.66 3.34
N TYR A 11 12.11 17.31 2.50
CA TYR A 11 11.78 18.08 1.28
C TYR A 11 10.31 18.56 1.24
N HIS A 12 9.47 18.14 2.18
CA HIS A 12 8.05 18.49 2.22
C HIS A 12 7.64 18.91 3.64
N ASP A 13 7.99 20.14 4.04
CA ASP A 13 7.64 20.73 5.35
C ASP A 13 6.12 20.76 5.62
N ASP A 14 5.29 20.87 4.57
CA ASP A 14 3.82 20.91 4.70
C ASP A 14 3.15 19.54 4.88
N PHE A 15 3.91 18.42 4.90
CA PHE A 15 3.33 17.08 4.90
C PHE A 15 3.75 16.23 6.12
N GLU A 16 2.83 16.09 7.08
CA GLU A 16 3.05 15.26 8.27
C GLU A 16 2.61 13.80 8.07
N LEU A 17 3.58 12.88 8.14
CA LEU A 17 3.34 11.43 8.10
C LEU A 17 2.93 10.87 9.47
N LYS A 18 1.63 10.71 9.69
CA LYS A 18 1.09 10.08 10.90
C LYS A 18 1.27 8.55 10.88
N HIS A 19 1.61 7.98 12.03
CA HIS A 19 1.78 6.54 12.22
C HIS A 19 0.90 6.10 13.39
N GLU A 20 0.09 5.08 13.17
CA GLU A 20 -0.78 4.51 14.20
C GLU A 20 -0.41 3.04 14.44
N LYS A 21 -0.54 2.61 15.70
CA LYS A 21 -0.36 1.21 16.11
C LYS A 21 -1.66 0.70 16.66
N HIS A 22 -2.13 -0.40 16.10
CA HIS A 22 -3.29 -1.13 16.58
C HIS A 22 -2.86 -2.53 16.99
N VAL A 23 -3.43 -3.01 18.10
CA VAL A 23 -3.24 -4.37 18.59
C VAL A 23 -4.55 -5.10 18.36
N PHE A 24 -4.48 -6.24 17.67
CA PHE A 24 -5.62 -7.09 17.39
C PHE A 24 -5.43 -8.43 18.10
N ASN A 25 -6.51 -8.98 18.64
CA ASN A 25 -6.48 -10.28 19.30
C ASN A 25 -6.57 -11.45 18.30
N THR A 26 -7.08 -11.19 17.09
CA THR A 26 -7.27 -12.19 16.02
C THR A 26 -6.90 -11.59 14.65
N ASP A 27 -6.47 -12.43 13.71
CA ASP A 27 -6.24 -12.05 12.31
C ASP A 27 -7.54 -11.51 11.66
N GLU A 28 -8.68 -12.09 12.00
CA GLU A 28 -10.01 -11.68 11.53
C GLU A 28 -10.34 -10.23 11.94
N GLY A 29 -10.03 -9.87 13.19
CA GLY A 29 -10.22 -8.50 13.68
C GLY A 29 -9.36 -7.48 12.94
N PHE A 30 -8.16 -7.87 12.49
CA PHE A 30 -7.35 -7.03 11.61
C PHE A 30 -7.98 -6.89 10.22
N GLU A 31 -8.54 -7.97 9.66
CA GLU A 31 -9.19 -7.90 8.33
C GLU A 31 -10.46 -7.06 8.33
N GLU A 32 -11.29 -7.11 9.38
CA GLU A 32 -12.46 -6.24 9.52
C GLU A 32 -12.05 -4.78 9.65
N TRP A 33 -11.15 -4.44 10.57
CA TRP A 33 -10.64 -3.08 10.73
C TRP A 33 -10.04 -2.54 9.42
N LYS A 34 -9.27 -3.37 8.71
CA LYS A 34 -8.69 -3.02 7.42
C LYS A 34 -9.79 -2.69 6.40
N LYS A 35 -10.85 -3.50 6.31
CA LYS A 35 -11.97 -3.25 5.38
C LYS A 35 -12.71 -1.96 5.71
N GLU A 36 -12.95 -1.69 6.99
CA GLU A 36 -13.58 -0.43 7.43
C GLU A 36 -12.72 0.78 7.07
N GLU A 37 -11.41 0.69 7.29
CA GLU A 37 -10.47 1.76 6.94
C GLU A 37 -10.38 1.98 5.42
N GLU A 38 -10.38 0.90 4.65
CA GLU A 38 -10.42 0.91 3.19
C GLU A 38 -11.69 1.59 2.66
N LEU A 39 -12.84 1.27 3.26
CA LEU A 39 -14.13 1.89 2.94
C LEU A 39 -14.14 3.38 3.27
N ARG A 40 -13.66 3.74 4.47
CA ARG A 40 -13.57 5.13 4.96
C ARG A 40 -12.69 6.00 4.06
N THR A 41 -11.52 5.49 3.69
CA THR A 41 -10.52 6.22 2.89
C THR A 41 -10.74 6.09 1.38
N LYS A 42 -11.73 5.28 0.95
CA LYS A 42 -11.94 4.90 -0.47
C LYS A 42 -10.66 4.40 -1.12
N SER A 43 -9.85 3.70 -0.32
CA SER A 43 -8.56 3.17 -0.71
C SER A 43 -8.50 1.68 -0.43
N SER A 44 -7.58 0.98 -1.07
CA SER A 44 -7.36 -0.44 -0.86
C SER A 44 -5.88 -0.69 -0.68
N PHE A 45 -5.54 -1.53 0.29
CA PHE A 45 -4.20 -1.93 0.66
C PHE A 45 -3.99 -3.39 0.23
N VAL A 46 -3.15 -3.56 -0.77
CA VAL A 46 -2.81 -4.85 -1.36
C VAL A 46 -1.55 -5.39 -0.71
N LYS A 47 -1.57 -6.66 -0.36
CA LYS A 47 -0.42 -7.37 0.21
C LYS A 47 0.75 -7.36 -0.78
N ARG A 48 1.91 -6.85 -0.36
CA ARG A 48 3.13 -6.82 -1.17
C ARG A 48 4.05 -7.98 -0.80
N GLY A 49 4.03 -9.03 -1.63
CA GLY A 49 4.87 -10.23 -1.47
C GLY A 49 4.24 -11.33 -0.58
N GLY A 50 4.79 -12.54 -0.68
CA GLY A 50 4.49 -13.63 0.27
C GLY A 50 5.21 -13.42 1.59
N ALA A 51 4.73 -14.05 2.68
CA ALA A 51 5.50 -14.12 3.92
C ALA A 51 6.91 -14.61 3.59
N LYS A 52 7.94 -13.82 3.91
CA LYS A 52 9.28 -14.41 4.00
C LYS A 52 9.19 -15.47 5.09
N LYS A 53 9.67 -16.69 4.80
CA LYS A 53 9.80 -17.79 5.78
C LYS A 53 10.87 -17.43 6.82
N VAL A 54 10.62 -16.38 7.58
CA VAL A 54 11.38 -15.99 8.75
C VAL A 54 10.42 -16.19 9.92
N THR A 55 10.96 -16.59 11.06
CA THR A 55 10.30 -17.09 12.26
C THR A 55 9.11 -16.24 12.77
N ASN A 56 8.94 -15.00 12.28
CA ASN A 56 7.77 -14.14 12.48
C ASN A 56 7.09 -13.81 11.14
N LYS A 57 5.77 -14.07 11.03
CA LYS A 57 4.95 -13.82 9.84
C LYS A 57 4.67 -12.32 9.65
N GLN A 58 5.66 -11.57 9.14
CA GLN A 58 5.46 -10.18 8.79
C GLN A 58 4.79 -10.02 7.42
N PHE A 59 3.66 -9.32 7.35
CA PHE A 59 2.99 -8.95 6.11
C PHE A 59 2.99 -7.43 5.91
N THR A 60 3.35 -6.99 4.70
CA THR A 60 3.29 -5.57 4.32
C THR A 60 2.18 -5.36 3.31
N TYR A 61 1.34 -4.36 3.54
CA TYR A 61 0.27 -3.95 2.62
C TYR A 61 0.55 -2.54 2.11
N MET A 62 0.33 -2.31 0.81
CA MET A 62 0.55 -1.01 0.16
C MET A 62 -0.69 -0.56 -0.59
N CYS A 63 -0.92 0.75 -0.65
CA CYS A 63 -2.05 1.30 -1.40
C CYS A 63 -2.02 0.86 -2.88
N HIS A 64 -3.15 0.35 -3.38
CA HIS A 64 -3.36 -0.09 -4.77
C HIS A 64 -3.15 1.01 -5.81
N ARG A 65 -3.30 2.28 -5.41
CA ARG A 65 -3.04 3.45 -6.26
C ARG A 65 -1.56 3.80 -6.37
N SER A 66 -0.72 3.19 -5.55
CA SER A 66 0.71 3.48 -5.47
C SER A 66 1.49 2.88 -6.65
N GLY A 67 2.39 3.69 -7.20
CA GLY A 67 3.34 3.30 -8.22
C GLY A 67 2.89 3.65 -9.63
N VAL A 68 3.66 3.16 -10.60
CA VAL A 68 3.44 3.42 -12.02
C VAL A 68 2.89 2.15 -12.69
N SER A 69 1.91 2.31 -13.56
CA SER A 69 1.46 1.26 -14.47
C SER A 69 2.43 1.16 -15.64
N THR A 70 3.10 0.02 -15.79
CA THR A 70 3.91 -0.23 -16.98
C THR A 70 2.99 -0.65 -18.13
N ILE A 71 2.75 0.27 -19.06
CA ILE A 71 2.08 -0.04 -20.32
C ILE A 71 3.08 -0.87 -21.13
N LYS A 72 2.74 -2.14 -21.41
CA LYS A 72 3.58 -3.02 -22.25
C LYS A 72 3.29 -2.70 -23.72
N SER A 73 4.02 -1.75 -24.30
CA SER A 73 3.75 -1.15 -25.61
C SER A 73 4.17 -1.98 -26.84
N GLU A 74 4.29 -3.31 -26.74
CA GLU A 74 4.79 -4.15 -27.85
C GLU A 74 3.80 -5.18 -28.40
N ARG A 75 2.58 -5.29 -27.86
CA ARG A 75 1.59 -6.25 -28.38
C ARG A 75 0.39 -5.51 -28.98
N LYS A 76 0.05 -5.84 -30.24
CA LYS A 76 -1.10 -5.37 -31.04
C LYS A 76 -2.49 -5.71 -30.45
N ARG A 77 -2.60 -5.87 -29.13
CA ARG A 77 -3.87 -6.14 -28.46
C ARG A 77 -4.42 -4.81 -27.95
N ASN A 78 -5.68 -4.51 -28.28
CA ASN A 78 -6.40 -3.39 -27.68
C ASN A 78 -6.25 -3.43 -26.15
N GLU A 79 -5.89 -2.30 -25.56
CA GLU A 79 -5.82 -2.16 -24.11
C GLU A 79 -7.18 -2.52 -23.51
N LYS A 80 -7.17 -3.37 -22.47
CA LYS A 80 -8.40 -3.66 -21.75
C LYS A 80 -8.89 -2.35 -21.12
N ILE A 81 -10.19 -2.06 -21.26
CA ILE A 81 -10.85 -0.89 -20.67
C ILE A 81 -10.60 -0.79 -19.14
N GLY A 82 -10.31 -1.92 -18.48
CA GLY A 82 -9.81 -1.97 -17.11
C GLY A 82 -8.29 -1.86 -17.03
N GLY A 83 -7.77 -0.62 -16.99
CA GLY A 83 -6.38 -0.32 -16.67
C GLY A 83 -6.06 -0.47 -15.18
N SER A 84 -4.78 -0.32 -14.81
CA SER A 84 -4.37 -0.23 -13.41
C SER A 84 -4.72 1.15 -12.85
N VAL A 85 -5.34 1.22 -11.66
CA VAL A 85 -5.73 2.48 -10.97
C VAL A 85 -4.52 3.21 -10.33
N LYS A 86 -3.32 2.97 -10.87
CA LYS A 86 -2.09 3.55 -10.36
C LYS A 86 -2.00 5.01 -10.77
N CYS A 87 -1.78 5.90 -9.81
CA CYS A 87 -1.77 7.34 -10.05
C CYS A 87 -0.43 7.87 -10.59
N GLY A 88 0.51 6.99 -10.94
CA GLY A 88 1.85 7.37 -11.40
C GLY A 88 2.75 7.97 -10.31
N LYS A 89 2.26 8.05 -9.07
CA LYS A 89 2.96 8.61 -7.91
C LYS A 89 3.12 7.54 -6.83
N THR A 90 4.14 7.71 -6.00
CA THR A 90 4.36 6.84 -4.83
C THR A 90 3.47 7.31 -3.68
N CYS A 91 2.48 6.50 -3.31
CA CYS A 91 1.69 6.76 -2.11
C CYS A 91 2.51 6.34 -0.88
N PRO A 92 2.67 7.19 0.14
CA PRO A 92 3.41 6.85 1.34
C PRO A 92 2.62 5.96 2.31
N ALA A 93 1.31 5.76 2.09
CA ALA A 93 0.47 4.94 2.95
C ALA A 93 0.80 3.45 2.82
N PHE A 94 1.11 2.81 3.94
CA PHE A 94 1.38 1.38 4.04
C PHE A 94 0.99 0.86 5.42
N MET A 95 0.71 -0.44 5.49
CA MET A 95 0.45 -1.14 6.74
C MET A 95 1.46 -2.27 6.90
N THR A 96 1.88 -2.51 8.14
CA THR A 96 2.75 -3.63 8.49
C THR A 96 2.08 -4.41 9.60
N PHE A 97 1.71 -5.65 9.30
CA PHE A 97 1.23 -6.64 10.25
C PHE A 97 2.42 -7.51 10.67
N ILE A 98 2.67 -7.64 11.98
CA ILE A 98 3.84 -8.32 12.56
C ILE A 98 3.36 -9.43 13.46
#